data_AF-A0A920DGD9-F1
#
_entry.id   AF-A0A920DGD9-F1
#
_cell.length_a   1.000
_cell.length_b   1.000
_cell.length_c   1.000
_cell.angle_alpha   90.00
_cell.angle_beta   90.00
_cell.angle_gamma   90.00
#
_symmetry.space_group_name_H-M   'P 1'
#
loop_
_entity.id
_entity.type
_entity.pdbx_description
1 polymer ?
#
loop_
_entity_poly.entity_id
_entity_poly.type
_entity_poly.pdbx_seq_one_letter_code
_entity_poly.pdbx_strand_id
1 'polypeptide(L)'
;MINLKVEKREKVGGLSSKKAIKEDKKVPAIIYGGDKEPMPVFLQNNELIKIISSENVFGSVIEIDIDNKKEMVVFKEVQKHPSKNIFTHVDLLRVIPGKKVAVTVPVDLVNIDKCYGVKIEGGVINHVKKEISVIAKADSIRNQVVDMEEIKSKEKVRLSSLKDNFF
;
A
#
# COMPACT_ATOMS: atom_id res chain seq x y z
N MET A 1 -16.60 1.92 -0.35
CA MET A 1 -15.65 3.05 -0.32
C MET A 1 -15.10 3.13 1.10
N ILE A 2 -13.78 3.04 1.26
CA ILE A 2 -13.14 3.07 2.59
C ILE A 2 -13.09 4.54 3.05
N ASN A 3 -13.62 4.82 4.24
CA ASN A 3 -13.55 6.14 4.87
C ASN A 3 -12.65 6.05 6.11
N LEU A 4 -11.66 6.93 6.21
CA LEU A 4 -10.72 7.00 7.33
C LEU A 4 -10.78 8.39 7.95
N LYS A 5 -11.14 8.46 9.24
CA LYS A 5 -11.11 9.71 9.98
C LYS A 5 -9.69 10.05 10.36
N VAL A 6 -9.31 11.31 10.14
CA VAL A 6 -7.95 11.79 10.44
C VAL A 6 -8.02 13.07 11.26
N GLU A 7 -7.07 13.24 12.16
CA GLU A 7 -6.96 14.42 13.00
C GLU A 7 -5.79 15.29 12.53
N LYS A 8 -5.99 16.60 12.39
CA LYS A 8 -4.90 17.49 11.98
C LYS A 8 -3.84 17.56 13.08
N ARG A 9 -2.56 17.54 12.67
CA ARG A 9 -1.42 17.65 13.59
C ARG A 9 -0.81 19.05 13.56
N GLU A 10 -0.83 19.74 14.69
CA GLU A 10 -0.19 21.07 14.82
C GLU A 10 1.32 20.96 15.10
N LYS A 11 1.72 20.04 15.98
CA LYS A 11 3.13 19.86 16.37
C LYS A 11 3.78 18.73 15.58
N VAL A 12 4.77 19.07 14.76
CA VAL A 12 5.60 18.10 14.02
C VAL A 12 6.90 17.81 14.76
N GLY A 13 7.51 16.65 14.50
CA GLY A 13 8.83 16.27 15.06
C GLY A 13 8.86 14.91 15.76
N GLY A 14 10.07 14.47 16.11
CA GLY A 14 10.32 13.11 16.62
C GLY A 14 9.68 12.82 17.99
N LEU A 15 9.69 13.79 18.91
CA LEU A 15 9.09 13.64 20.25
C LEU A 15 7.57 13.49 20.18
N SER A 16 6.89 14.37 19.43
CA SER A 16 5.44 14.29 19.21
C SER A 16 5.04 12.97 18.55
N SER A 17 5.80 12.54 17.54
CA SER A 17 5.55 11.29 16.83
C SER A 17 5.71 10.06 17.74
N LYS A 18 6.75 10.03 18.57
CA LYS A 18 6.97 8.95 19.55
C LYS A 18 5.87 8.89 20.60
N LYS A 19 5.43 10.05 21.11
CA LYS A 19 4.33 10.15 22.08
C LYS A 19 3.04 9.62 21.48
N ALA A 20 2.67 10.09 20.29
CA ALA A 20 1.46 9.66 19.59
C ALA A 20 1.40 8.15 19.39
N ILE A 21 2.50 7.52 18.97
CA ILE A 21 2.57 6.08 18.73
C ILE A 21 2.45 5.28 20.04
N LYS A 22 3.16 5.72 21.10
CA LYS A 22 3.26 4.96 22.35
C LYS A 22 2.08 5.16 23.29
N GLU A 23 1.63 6.40 23.45
CA GLU A 23 0.64 6.80 24.46
C GLU A 23 -0.74 6.92 23.84
N ASP A 24 -0.86 7.61 22.71
CA ASP A 24 -2.16 7.95 22.11
C ASP A 24 -2.67 6.91 21.11
N LYS A 25 -1.87 5.87 20.80
CA LYS A 25 -2.14 4.84 19.78
C LYS A 25 -2.49 5.45 18.41
N LYS A 26 -1.86 6.58 18.09
CA LYS A 26 -1.99 7.31 16.83
C LYS A 26 -0.74 7.12 15.97
N VAL A 27 -0.95 7.02 14.66
CA VAL A 27 0.11 6.90 13.67
C VAL A 27 0.27 8.25 12.97
N PRO A 28 1.46 8.87 13.02
CA PRO A 28 1.77 10.04 12.23
C PRO A 28 1.62 9.77 10.74
N ALA A 29 1.00 10.70 10.02
CA ALA A 29 0.89 10.61 8.57
C ALA A 29 1.00 11.99 7.92
N ILE A 30 1.25 11.99 6.62
CA ILE A 30 1.28 13.20 5.81
C ILE A 30 0.43 13.01 4.56
N ILE A 31 -0.43 13.99 4.29
CA ILE A 31 -1.23 14.05 3.06
C ILE A 31 -0.61 15.12 2.18
N TYR A 32 -0.18 14.74 0.98
CA TYR A 32 0.47 15.67 0.06
C TYR A 32 0.07 15.40 -1.39
N GLY A 33 0.58 16.23 -2.30
CA GLY A 33 0.29 16.14 -3.72
C GLY A 33 -0.91 16.99 -4.13
N GLY A 34 -1.08 17.05 -5.44
CA GLY A 34 -1.93 18.04 -6.10
C GLY A 34 -1.42 19.46 -5.90
N ASP A 35 -2.35 20.43 -5.94
CA ASP A 35 -2.03 21.86 -5.86
C ASP A 35 -2.22 22.43 -4.45
N LYS A 36 -2.29 21.56 -3.43
CA LYS A 36 -2.47 21.90 -2.01
C LYS A 36 -1.19 21.63 -1.22
N GLU A 37 -0.96 22.42 -0.18
CA GLU A 37 0.17 22.22 0.73
C GLU A 37 0.12 20.83 1.42
N PRO A 38 1.29 20.25 1.75
CA PRO A 38 1.37 19.05 2.56
C PRO A 38 0.74 19.28 3.94
N MET A 39 -0.10 18.36 4.38
CA MET A 39 -0.79 18.45 5.66
C MET A 39 -0.40 17.29 6.57
N PRO A 40 0.25 17.56 7.71
CA PRO A 40 0.52 16.54 8.72
C PRO A 40 -0.78 16.19 9.47
N VAL A 41 -1.04 14.89 9.62
CA VAL A 41 -2.22 14.37 10.31
C VAL A 41 -1.85 13.20 11.21
N PHE A 42 -2.78 12.82 12.08
CA PHE A 42 -2.75 11.58 12.83
C PHE A 42 -3.85 10.65 12.34
N LEU A 43 -3.49 9.37 12.20
CA LEU A 43 -4.40 8.28 11.92
C LEU A 43 -4.57 7.43 13.19
N GLN A 44 -5.77 6.93 13.44
CA GLN A 44 -5.99 5.97 14.52
C GLN A 44 -5.37 4.62 14.14
N ASN A 45 -4.47 4.07 14.98
CA ASN A 45 -3.73 2.85 14.64
C ASN A 45 -4.66 1.65 14.39
N ASN A 46 -5.75 1.54 15.15
CA ASN A 46 -6.71 0.44 14.98
C ASN A 46 -7.48 0.52 13.65
N GLU A 47 -7.83 1.73 13.21
CA GLU A 47 -8.50 1.92 11.91
C GLU A 47 -7.52 1.65 10.77
N LEU A 48 -6.28 2.13 10.90
CA LEU A 48 -5.22 1.87 9.94
C LEU A 48 -4.94 0.37 9.78
N ILE A 49 -4.86 -0.40 10.88
CA ILE A 49 -4.68 -1.86 10.83
C ILE A 49 -5.83 -2.52 10.07
N LYS A 50 -7.09 -2.14 10.35
CA LYS A 50 -8.26 -2.69 9.67
C LYS A 50 -8.21 -2.43 8.17
N ILE A 51 -7.86 -1.21 7.79
CA ILE A 51 -7.75 -0.79 6.40
C ILE A 51 -6.62 -1.56 5.71
N ILE A 52 -5.40 -1.53 6.25
CA ILE A 52 -4.25 -2.22 5.64
C ILE A 52 -4.46 -3.74 5.56
N SER A 53 -5.18 -4.33 6.51
CA SER A 53 -5.49 -5.77 6.48
C SER A 53 -6.57 -6.15 5.47
N SER A 54 -7.28 -5.18 4.89
CA SER A 54 -8.23 -5.48 3.82
C SER A 54 -7.51 -5.68 2.48
N GLU A 55 -8.06 -6.55 1.65
CA GLU A 55 -7.46 -6.85 0.35
C GLU A 55 -7.47 -5.61 -0.57
N ASN A 56 -6.44 -5.47 -1.41
CA ASN A 56 -6.29 -4.43 -2.43
C ASN A 56 -6.16 -2.97 -1.94
N VAL A 57 -5.89 -2.72 -0.66
CA VAL A 57 -5.87 -1.35 -0.11
C VAL A 57 -4.74 -0.47 -0.65
N PHE A 58 -3.55 -1.03 -0.82
CA PHE A 58 -2.43 -0.30 -1.41
C PHE A 58 -2.70 0.12 -2.87
N GLY A 59 -3.59 -0.60 -3.54
CA GLY A 59 -4.04 -0.31 -4.89
C GLY A 59 -5.37 0.44 -4.98
N SER A 60 -5.94 0.92 -3.86
CA SER A 60 -7.29 1.50 -3.86
C SER A 60 -7.28 2.98 -3.50
N VAL A 61 -8.21 3.73 -4.09
CA VAL A 61 -8.52 5.11 -3.68
C VAL A 61 -9.34 5.07 -2.40
N ILE A 62 -8.94 5.88 -1.43
CA ILE A 62 -9.54 5.96 -0.10
C ILE A 62 -10.03 7.38 0.14
N GLU A 63 -11.16 7.49 0.81
CA GLU A 63 -11.67 8.77 1.28
C GLU A 63 -11.14 9.03 2.69
N ILE A 64 -10.47 10.17 2.89
CA ILE A 64 -10.08 10.64 4.21
C ILE A 64 -11.01 11.79 4.63
N ASP A 65 -11.44 11.76 5.88
CA ASP A 65 -12.26 12.82 6.48
C ASP A 65 -11.42 13.63 7.47
N ILE A 66 -11.17 14.89 7.12
CA ILE A 66 -10.45 15.87 7.94
C ILE A 66 -11.46 16.95 8.36
N ASP A 67 -11.88 16.97 9.61
CA ASP A 67 -12.81 17.99 10.13
C ASP A 67 -14.07 18.19 9.26
N ASN A 68 -14.70 17.09 8.80
CA ASN A 68 -15.83 17.04 7.86
C ASN A 68 -15.50 17.43 6.41
N LYS A 69 -14.22 17.58 6.05
CA LYS A 69 -13.77 17.76 4.66
C LYS A 69 -13.22 16.45 4.13
N LYS A 70 -13.82 15.99 3.04
CA LYS A 70 -13.43 14.74 2.37
C LYS A 70 -12.35 15.01 1.32
N GLU A 71 -11.28 14.24 1.35
CA GLU A 71 -10.26 14.21 0.29
C GLU A 71 -10.06 12.77 -0.19
N MET A 72 -9.80 12.59 -1.49
CA MET A 72 -9.44 11.29 -2.05
C MET A 72 -7.93 11.13 -2.07
N VAL A 73 -7.44 10.03 -1.52
CA VAL A 73 -6.02 9.72 -1.40
C VAL A 73 -5.72 8.27 -1.73
N VAL A 74 -4.46 7.99 -2.04
CA VAL A 74 -3.91 6.64 -2.15
C VAL A 74 -2.74 6.48 -1.17
N PHE A 75 -2.54 5.26 -0.68
CA PHE A 75 -1.34 4.93 0.09
C PHE A 75 -0.12 5.01 -0.83
N LYS A 76 0.81 5.90 -0.50
CA LYS A 76 2.09 5.99 -1.20
C LYS A 76 3.15 5.12 -0.51
N GLU A 77 3.22 5.21 0.82
CA GLU A 77 4.15 4.44 1.63
C GLU A 77 3.53 4.18 3.01
N VAL A 78 3.81 2.99 3.55
CA VAL A 78 3.47 2.64 4.92
C VAL A 78 4.72 2.12 5.61
N GLN A 79 5.14 2.80 6.65
CA GLN A 79 6.29 2.41 7.45
C GLN A 79 5.83 1.63 8.67
N LYS A 80 6.45 0.47 8.85
CA LYS A 80 6.22 -0.42 9.99
C LYS A 80 7.50 -0.56 10.79
N HIS A 81 7.37 -0.64 12.11
CA HIS A 81 8.51 -0.91 12.97
C HIS A 81 9.07 -2.32 12.67
N PRO A 82 10.39 -2.51 12.53
CA PRO A 82 10.98 -3.77 12.05
C PRO A 82 10.75 -4.94 13.01
N SER A 83 10.75 -4.70 14.32
CA SER A 83 10.57 -5.74 15.35
C SER A 83 9.24 -5.68 16.11
N LYS A 84 8.45 -4.61 15.93
CA LYS A 84 7.20 -4.41 16.68
C LYS A 84 6.07 -4.36 15.68
N ASN A 85 4.93 -4.95 16.03
CA ASN A 85 3.77 -4.95 15.15
C ASN A 85 3.01 -3.61 15.19
N ILE A 86 3.70 -2.50 14.95
CA ILE A 86 3.17 -1.13 15.00
C ILE A 86 3.57 -0.36 13.73
N PHE A 87 2.66 0.48 13.24
CA PHE A 87 2.95 1.42 12.16
C PHE A 87 3.60 2.68 12.73
N THR A 88 4.59 3.22 12.02
CA THR A 88 5.39 4.36 12.47
C THR A 88 5.13 5.62 11.67
N HIS A 89 4.83 5.49 10.37
CA HIS A 89 4.50 6.60 9.51
C HIS A 89 3.66 6.13 8.32
N VAL A 90 2.82 7.01 7.79
CA VAL A 90 2.06 6.76 6.56
C VAL A 90 2.13 7.98 5.64
N ASP A 91 2.42 7.72 4.37
CA ASP A 91 2.39 8.72 3.31
C ASP A 91 1.15 8.53 2.45
N LEU A 92 0.34 9.58 2.36
CA LEU A 92 -0.89 9.61 1.59
C LEU A 92 -0.75 10.63 0.45
N LEU A 93 -0.98 10.17 -0.77
CA LEU A 93 -0.93 11.01 -1.97
C LEU A 93 -2.35 11.37 -2.40
N ARG A 94 -2.64 12.67 -2.56
CA ARG A 94 -3.92 13.15 -3.08
C ARG A 94 -4.13 12.72 -4.51
N VAL A 95 -5.33 12.18 -4.77
CA VAL A 95 -5.76 11.81 -6.11
C VAL A 95 -6.44 13.01 -6.76
N ILE A 96 -5.93 13.40 -7.94
CA ILE A 96 -6.62 14.35 -8.81
C ILE A 96 -7.25 13.55 -9.95
N PRO A 97 -8.56 13.70 -10.21
CA PRO A 97 -9.23 13.09 -11.35
C PRO A 97 -8.46 13.34 -12.66
N GLY A 98 -8.21 12.28 -13.43
CA GLY A 98 -7.53 12.34 -14.72
C GLY A 98 -5.99 12.36 -14.67
N LYS A 99 -5.35 12.54 -13.50
CA LYS A 99 -3.89 12.42 -13.37
C LYS A 99 -3.47 10.98 -13.09
N LYS A 100 -2.35 10.56 -13.68
CA LYS A 100 -1.70 9.29 -13.32
C LYS A 100 -0.92 9.47 -12.02
N VAL A 101 -0.93 8.45 -11.16
CA VAL A 101 -0.20 8.42 -9.90
C VAL A 101 0.77 7.25 -9.89
N ALA A 102 1.96 7.48 -9.31
CA ALA A 102 2.93 6.42 -9.09
C ALA A 102 2.65 5.77 -7.74
N VAL A 103 2.21 4.51 -7.73
CA VAL A 103 1.84 3.76 -6.53
C VAL A 103 2.61 2.45 -6.47
N THR A 104 2.79 1.93 -5.26
CA THR A 104 3.43 0.63 -5.05
C THR A 104 2.33 -0.39 -4.78
N VAL A 105 2.21 -1.39 -5.64
CA VAL A 105 1.20 -2.44 -5.53
C VAL A 105 1.86 -3.78 -5.23
N PRO A 106 1.20 -4.64 -4.43
CA PRO A 106 1.70 -5.97 -4.17
C PRO A 106 1.60 -6.85 -5.43
N VAL A 107 2.46 -7.86 -5.46
CA VAL A 107 2.47 -8.95 -6.44
C VAL A 107 1.91 -10.19 -5.75
N ASP A 108 0.70 -10.58 -6.13
CA ASP A 108 0.02 -11.76 -5.63
C ASP A 108 0.34 -12.96 -6.51
N LEU A 109 0.78 -14.06 -5.89
CA LEU A 109 1.06 -15.32 -6.58
C LEU A 109 -0.14 -16.24 -6.44
N VAL A 110 -0.69 -16.73 -7.55
CA VAL A 110 -1.82 -17.68 -7.58
C VAL A 110 -1.37 -19.05 -8.06
N ASN A 111 -2.16 -20.08 -7.74
CA ASN A 111 -1.90 -21.48 -8.11
C ASN A 111 -0.54 -22.04 -7.63
N ILE A 112 -0.02 -21.54 -6.50
CA ILE A 112 1.23 -22.02 -5.90
C ILE A 112 1.18 -23.53 -5.60
N ASP A 113 0.04 -24.02 -5.15
CA ASP A 113 -0.20 -25.43 -4.80
C ASP A 113 -0.24 -26.37 -6.02
N LYS A 114 -0.52 -25.82 -7.20
CA LYS A 114 -0.56 -26.55 -8.48
C LYS A 114 0.70 -26.38 -9.31
N CYS A 115 1.58 -25.46 -8.93
CA CYS A 115 2.82 -25.17 -9.62
C CYS A 115 3.63 -26.44 -9.89
N TYR A 116 3.89 -26.71 -11.17
CA TYR A 116 4.63 -27.90 -11.63
C TYR A 116 6.00 -28.02 -10.95
N GLY A 117 6.75 -26.92 -10.91
CA GLY A 117 8.08 -26.86 -10.31
C GLY A 117 8.10 -27.15 -8.79
N VAL A 118 6.99 -26.92 -8.08
CA VAL A 118 6.87 -27.24 -6.65
C VAL A 118 6.37 -28.66 -6.46
N LYS A 119 5.26 -29.01 -7.12
CA LYS A 119 4.53 -30.26 -6.85
C LYS A 119 5.19 -31.49 -7.48
N ILE A 120 5.70 -31.36 -8.71
CA ILE A 120 6.27 -32.49 -9.45
C ILE A 120 7.79 -32.55 -9.24
N GLU A 121 8.46 -31.39 -9.32
CA GLU A 121 9.93 -31.33 -9.26
C GLU A 121 10.49 -31.08 -7.85
N GLY A 122 9.63 -30.88 -6.84
CA GLY A 122 10.03 -30.70 -5.44
C GLY A 122 10.77 -29.40 -5.15
N GLY A 123 10.63 -28.39 -6.01
CA GLY A 123 11.27 -27.08 -5.88
C GLY A 123 10.60 -26.18 -4.83
N VAL A 124 11.27 -25.05 -4.53
CA VAL A 124 10.76 -24.01 -3.63
C VAL A 124 10.65 -22.69 -4.41
N ILE A 125 9.53 -21.99 -4.23
CA ILE A 125 9.34 -20.67 -4.84
C ILE A 125 10.11 -19.62 -4.03
N ASN A 126 10.97 -18.88 -4.72
CA ASN A 126 11.63 -17.71 -4.15
C ASN A 126 10.95 -16.42 -4.63
N HIS A 127 10.13 -15.81 -3.78
CA HIS A 127 9.42 -14.57 -4.10
C HIS A 127 10.30 -13.34 -3.81
N VAL A 128 11.15 -13.00 -4.78
CA VAL A 128 12.18 -11.94 -4.64
C VAL A 128 11.57 -10.53 -4.58
N LYS A 129 10.58 -10.23 -5.43
CA LYS A 129 9.89 -8.94 -5.49
C LYS A 129 8.42 -9.09 -5.14
N LYS A 130 8.07 -8.76 -3.90
CA LYS A 130 6.68 -8.81 -3.39
C LYS A 130 5.84 -7.61 -3.80
N GLU A 131 6.49 -6.52 -4.20
CA GLU A 131 5.85 -5.25 -4.51
C GLU A 131 6.54 -4.62 -5.71
N ILE A 132 5.77 -3.93 -6.55
CA ILE A 132 6.29 -3.18 -7.69
C ILE A 132 5.69 -1.78 -7.75
N SER A 133 6.48 -0.82 -8.21
CA SER A 133 6.01 0.53 -8.47
C SER A 133 5.40 0.62 -9.86
N VAL A 134 4.21 1.18 -9.93
CA VAL A 134 3.40 1.29 -11.15
C VAL A 134 2.88 2.70 -11.33
N ILE A 135 2.67 3.12 -12.59
CA ILE A 135 2.08 4.40 -12.93
C ILE A 135 0.71 4.12 -13.55
N ALA A 136 -0.35 4.40 -12.82
CA ALA A 136 -1.72 4.13 -13.25
C ALA A 136 -2.65 5.32 -12.98
N LYS A 137 -3.77 5.39 -13.68
CA LYS A 137 -4.89 6.25 -13.28
C LYS A 137 -5.49 5.71 -11.99
N ALA A 138 -6.00 6.61 -11.14
CA ALA A 138 -6.55 6.24 -9.84
C ALA A 138 -7.64 5.14 -9.91
N ASP A 139 -8.47 5.16 -10.96
CA ASP A 139 -9.55 4.17 -11.15
C ASP A 139 -9.06 2.81 -11.69
N SER A 140 -7.81 2.73 -12.15
CA SER A 140 -7.23 1.55 -12.80
C SER A 140 -6.15 0.89 -11.96
N ILE A 141 -5.89 1.39 -10.74
CA ILE A 141 -4.91 0.78 -9.85
C ILE A 141 -5.43 -0.59 -9.40
N ARG A 142 -4.62 -1.64 -9.60
CA ARG A 142 -4.92 -3.02 -9.20
C ARG A 142 -3.65 -3.73 -8.75
N ASN A 143 -3.82 -4.74 -7.90
CA ASN A 143 -2.75 -5.67 -7.55
C ASN A 143 -2.29 -6.43 -8.79
N GLN A 144 -1.01 -6.80 -8.81
CA GLN A 144 -0.43 -7.57 -9.90
C GLN A 144 -0.53 -9.05 -9.56
N VAL A 145 -1.18 -9.83 -10.42
CA VAL A 145 -1.36 -11.26 -10.18
C VAL A 145 -0.47 -12.05 -11.14
N VAL A 146 0.30 -12.99 -10.60
CA VAL A 146 1.18 -13.88 -11.37
C VAL A 146 0.70 -15.32 -11.19
N ASP A 147 0.36 -15.96 -12.30
CA ASP A 147 0.01 -17.37 -12.32
C ASP A 147 1.27 -18.24 -12.27
N MET A 148 1.32 -19.15 -11.30
CA MET A 148 2.45 -20.03 -11.06
C MET A 148 2.22 -21.47 -11.56
N GLU A 149 1.06 -21.82 -12.11
CA GLU A 149 0.66 -23.21 -12.40
C GLU A 149 1.65 -23.94 -13.32
N GLU A 150 2.02 -23.34 -14.44
CA GLU A 150 2.84 -23.97 -15.49
C GLU A 150 4.37 -23.80 -15.31
N ILE A 151 4.80 -23.09 -14.26
CA ILE A 151 6.21 -22.72 -14.08
C ILE A 151 7.03 -23.94 -13.62
N LYS A 152 8.17 -24.16 -14.29
CA LYS A 152 9.10 -25.25 -13.96
C LYS A 152 10.22 -24.80 -13.02
N SER A 153 10.89 -25.77 -12.41
CA SER A 153 12.07 -25.51 -11.58
C SER A 153 13.18 -24.87 -12.40
N LYS A 154 13.90 -23.93 -11.76
CA LYS A 154 14.95 -23.08 -12.36
C LYS A 154 14.47 -22.03 -13.36
N GLU A 155 13.18 -21.99 -13.70
CA GLU A 155 12.61 -20.89 -14.47
C GLU A 155 12.44 -19.63 -13.61
N LYS A 156 12.45 -18.46 -14.27
CA LYS A 156 12.34 -17.15 -13.62
C LYS A 156 11.24 -16.36 -14.29
N VAL A 157 10.24 -15.95 -13.53
CA VAL A 157 9.29 -14.93 -13.97
C VAL A 157 9.98 -13.57 -13.90
N ARG A 158 10.02 -12.86 -15.03
CA ARG A 158 10.55 -11.50 -15.10
C ARG A 158 9.39 -10.51 -15.14
N LEU A 159 9.64 -9.27 -14.73
CA LEU A 159 8.65 -8.21 -14.88
C LEU A 159 8.30 -7.97 -16.35
N SER A 160 9.27 -8.14 -17.26
CA SER A 160 9.07 -8.02 -18.70
C SER A 160 8.17 -9.11 -19.31
N SER A 161 7.93 -10.22 -18.59
CA SER A 161 7.03 -11.29 -19.06
C SER A 161 5.60 -11.12 -18.56
N LEU A 162 5.34 -10.16 -17.66
CA LEU A 162 3.99 -9.82 -17.24
C LEU A 162 3.34 -9.03 -18.37
N LYS A 163 2.12 -9.43 -18.77
CA LYS A 163 1.40 -8.77 -19.87
C LYS A 163 1.18 -7.29 -19.53
N ASP A 164 1.43 -6.40 -20.50
CA ASP A 164 1.32 -4.93 -20.40
C ASP A 164 -0.11 -4.39 -20.10
N ASN A 165 -1.09 -5.25 -19.83
CA ASN A 165 -2.51 -4.91 -19.81
C ASN A 165 -3.02 -4.28 -18.50
N PHE A 166 -2.17 -3.61 -17.72
CA PHE A 166 -2.56 -3.15 -16.39
C PHE A 166 -2.24 -1.67 -16.07
N PHE A 167 -1.85 -0.83 -17.07
CA PHE A 167 -1.51 0.61 -16.87
C PHE A 167 -2.19 1.59 -17.84
#